data_AF-A0A953YP84-F1
#
_entry.id   AF-A0A953YP84-F1
#
_cell.length_a   1.000
_cell.length_b   1.000
_cell.length_c   1.000
_cell.angle_alpha   90.00
_cell.angle_beta   90.00
_cell.angle_gamma   90.00
#
_symmetry.space_group_name_H-M   'P 1'
#
loop_
_entity.id
_entity.type
_entity.pdbx_description
1 polymer ?
#
loop_
_entity_poly.entity_id
_entity_poly.type
_entity_poly.pdbx_seq_one_letter_code
_entity_poly.pdbx_strand_id
1 'polypeptide(L)'
;LDPETADVLKQSLNAAQDALEQLDAARQQMAEQRKAAAEERLRQIHEKLKTLRLFATMDPKATVRLATQWSRELAWATKDYAEANDMANTPSSLGSALAAAAGDSEAEPLSTASSFAEIKARYEAALREQVLGDVTPFLQALPLTREHAEFAFNVRSIEITLKATVDGARWMLGDKLDYATGRNVKSAKTAWRQVEHHLRELSQPRRTSAFGGVNLRA
;
A
#
# COMPACT_ATOMS: atom_id res chain seq x y z
N LEU A 1 29.17 -46.16 13.42
CA LEU A 1 27.93 -45.99 12.65
C LEU A 1 27.98 -46.99 11.52
N ASP A 2 26.90 -47.75 11.33
CA ASP A 2 26.79 -48.66 10.19
C ASP A 2 26.69 -47.86 8.89
N PRO A 3 27.38 -48.29 7.81
CA PRO A 3 27.43 -47.54 6.55
C PRO A 3 26.02 -47.29 5.98
N GLU A 4 25.10 -48.23 6.12
CA GLU A 4 23.71 -48.09 5.65
C GLU A 4 22.96 -46.95 6.36
N THR A 5 23.17 -46.77 7.66
CA THR A 5 22.52 -45.67 8.41
C THR A 5 23.03 -44.30 7.99
N ALA A 6 24.30 -44.20 7.61
CA ALA A 6 24.89 -42.94 7.16
C ALA A 6 24.30 -42.48 5.82
N ASP A 7 24.00 -43.41 4.92
CA ASP A 7 23.44 -43.08 3.61
C ASP A 7 21.97 -42.66 3.69
N VAL A 8 21.17 -43.31 4.56
CA VAL A 8 19.79 -42.88 4.86
C VAL A 8 19.77 -41.47 5.45
N LEU A 9 20.68 -41.17 6.38
CA LEU A 9 20.78 -39.84 6.97
C LEU A 9 21.14 -38.77 5.93
N LYS A 10 22.11 -39.03 5.05
CA LYS A 10 22.44 -38.12 3.94
C LYS A 10 21.26 -37.90 3.01
N GLN A 11 20.54 -38.96 2.64
CA GLN A 11 19.37 -38.85 1.78
C GLN A 11 18.28 -38.01 2.45
N SER A 12 18.04 -38.20 3.75
CA SER A 12 17.07 -37.40 4.52
C SER A 12 17.46 -35.93 4.64
N LEU A 13 18.75 -35.64 4.80
CA LEU A 13 19.28 -34.29 4.86
C LEU A 13 19.09 -33.58 3.53
N ASN A 14 19.46 -34.25 2.43
CA ASN A 14 19.30 -33.69 1.08
C ASN A 14 17.82 -33.43 0.77
N ALA A 15 16.92 -34.38 1.07
CA ALA A 15 15.48 -34.18 0.89
C ALA A 15 14.92 -33.01 1.72
N ALA A 16 15.41 -32.82 2.94
CA ALA A 16 15.04 -31.68 3.77
C ALA A 16 15.57 -30.35 3.22
N GLN A 17 16.78 -30.33 2.67
CA GLN A 17 17.34 -29.16 1.99
C GLN A 17 16.52 -28.79 0.76
N ASP A 18 16.22 -29.76 -0.11
CA ASP A 18 15.39 -29.55 -1.30
C ASP A 18 14.00 -29.00 -0.93
N ALA A 19 13.39 -29.52 0.14
CA ALA A 19 12.10 -29.03 0.63
C ALA A 19 12.16 -27.59 1.15
N LEU A 20 13.25 -27.20 1.82
CA LEU A 20 13.47 -25.82 2.26
C LEU A 20 13.64 -24.87 1.07
N GLU A 21 14.42 -25.26 0.06
CA GLU A 21 14.60 -24.47 -1.16
C GLU A 21 13.28 -24.27 -1.92
N GLN A 22 12.48 -25.33 -2.07
CA GLN A 22 11.15 -25.23 -2.70
C GLN A 22 10.21 -24.30 -1.93
N LEU A 23 10.25 -24.35 -0.59
CA LEU A 23 9.42 -23.50 0.25
C LEU A 23 9.83 -22.04 0.13
N ASP A 24 11.14 -21.74 0.12
CA ASP A 24 11.65 -20.39 -0.04
C ASP A 24 11.33 -19.82 -1.43
N ALA A 25 11.44 -20.62 -2.50
CA ALA A 25 11.00 -20.24 -3.84
C ALA A 25 9.49 -19.93 -3.88
N ALA A 26 8.65 -20.77 -3.28
CA ALA A 26 7.21 -20.55 -3.22
C ALA A 26 6.86 -19.27 -2.43
N ARG A 27 7.59 -18.96 -1.36
CA ARG A 27 7.42 -17.72 -0.59
C ARG A 27 7.76 -16.49 -1.41
N GLN A 28 8.88 -16.51 -2.13
CA GLN A 28 9.29 -15.40 -3.00
C GLN A 28 8.21 -15.15 -4.07
N GLN A 29 7.73 -16.21 -4.72
CA GLN A 29 6.66 -16.10 -5.71
C GLN A 29 5.36 -15.53 -5.12
N MET A 30 4.94 -15.99 -3.94
CA MET A 30 3.75 -15.46 -3.26
C MET A 30 3.93 -13.99 -2.85
N ALA A 31 5.12 -13.59 -2.41
CA ALA A 31 5.43 -12.21 -2.08
C ALA A 31 5.37 -11.32 -3.33
N GLU A 32 5.93 -11.75 -4.46
CA GLU A 32 5.84 -11.04 -5.74
C GLU A 32 4.39 -10.89 -6.21
N GLN A 33 3.59 -11.95 -6.14
CA GLN A 33 2.16 -11.90 -6.49
C GLN A 33 1.39 -10.89 -5.63
N ARG A 34 1.65 -10.85 -4.31
CA ARG A 34 1.00 -9.88 -3.41
C ARG A 34 1.43 -8.44 -3.73
N LYS A 35 2.71 -8.20 -4.02
CA LYS A 35 3.20 -6.88 -4.45
C LYS A 35 2.51 -6.42 -5.74
N ALA A 36 2.48 -7.28 -6.76
CA ALA A 36 1.82 -6.98 -8.03
C ALA A 36 0.32 -6.71 -7.87
N ALA A 37 -0.37 -7.49 -7.04
CA ALA A 37 -1.79 -7.26 -6.74
C ALA A 37 -2.03 -5.92 -6.01
N ALA A 38 -1.15 -5.54 -5.08
CA ALA A 38 -1.23 -4.26 -4.40
C ALA A 38 -1.02 -3.08 -5.38
N GLU A 39 -0.05 -3.18 -6.28
CA GLU A 39 0.21 -2.17 -7.32
C GLU A 39 -0.96 -2.02 -8.29
N GLU A 40 -1.58 -3.12 -8.71
CA GLU A 40 -2.77 -3.08 -9.55
C GLU A 40 -3.94 -2.37 -8.85
N ARG A 41 -4.16 -2.64 -7.56
CA ARG A 41 -5.17 -1.90 -6.77
C ARG A 41 -4.86 -0.41 -6.70
N LEU A 42 -3.60 -0.01 -6.54
CA LEU A 42 -3.22 1.42 -6.57
C LEU A 42 -3.56 2.06 -7.91
N ARG A 43 -3.28 1.38 -9.02
CA ARG A 43 -3.62 1.84 -10.37
C ARG A 43 -5.13 2.05 -10.52
N GLN A 44 -5.94 1.08 -10.07
CA GLN A 44 -7.39 1.18 -10.11
C GLN A 44 -7.92 2.34 -9.25
N ILE A 45 -7.41 2.51 -8.03
CA ILE A 45 -7.78 3.64 -7.15
C ILE A 45 -7.44 4.96 -7.84
N HIS A 46 -6.29 5.05 -8.51
CA HIS A 46 -5.87 6.24 -9.21
C HIS A 46 -6.83 6.62 -10.35
N GLU A 47 -7.25 5.66 -11.18
CA GLU A 47 -8.23 5.93 -12.24
C GLU A 47 -9.62 6.30 -11.68
N LYS A 48 -10.08 5.59 -10.64
CA LYS A 48 -11.31 5.92 -9.91
C LYS A 48 -11.26 7.34 -9.31
N LEU A 49 -10.11 7.79 -8.85
CA LEU A 49 -9.91 9.16 -8.35
C LEU A 49 -10.02 10.22 -9.45
N LYS A 50 -9.50 9.95 -10.65
CA LYS A 50 -9.65 10.88 -11.78
C LYS A 50 -11.12 11.08 -12.11
N THR A 51 -11.90 10.01 -12.16
CA THR A 51 -13.34 10.11 -12.42
C THR A 51 -14.06 10.82 -11.27
N LEU A 52 -13.76 10.48 -10.01
CA LEU A 52 -14.38 11.12 -8.85
C LEU A 52 -14.17 12.63 -8.82
N ARG A 53 -12.98 13.11 -9.19
CA ARG A 53 -12.69 14.55 -9.27
C ARG A 53 -13.61 15.29 -10.24
N LEU A 54 -14.06 14.64 -11.31
CA LEU A 54 -15.02 15.21 -12.26
C LEU A 54 -16.42 15.33 -11.65
N PHE A 55 -16.79 14.43 -10.73
CA PHE A 55 -18.10 14.40 -10.07
C PHE A 55 -18.14 15.13 -8.73
N ALA A 56 -16.98 15.51 -8.17
CA ALA A 56 -16.86 16.01 -6.81
C ALA A 56 -17.70 17.26 -6.50
N THR A 57 -17.96 18.09 -7.51
CA THR A 57 -18.74 19.31 -7.39
C THR A 57 -20.26 19.07 -7.44
N MET A 58 -20.70 17.92 -7.97
CA MET A 58 -22.12 17.63 -8.17
C MET A 58 -22.76 17.01 -6.92
N ASP A 59 -22.07 16.06 -6.28
CA ASP A 59 -22.54 15.43 -5.04
C ASP A 59 -21.40 15.28 -4.01
N PRO A 60 -21.14 16.31 -3.19
CA PRO A 60 -20.07 16.27 -2.21
C PRO A 60 -20.26 15.17 -1.15
N LYS A 61 -21.50 14.75 -0.86
CA LYS A 61 -21.74 13.69 0.14
C LYS A 61 -21.35 12.34 -0.41
N ALA A 62 -21.75 12.03 -1.65
CA ALA A 62 -21.31 10.81 -2.33
C ALA A 62 -19.79 10.79 -2.49
N THR A 63 -19.18 11.93 -2.83
CA THR A 63 -17.73 12.06 -2.95
C THR A 63 -17.00 11.70 -1.68
N VAL A 64 -17.42 12.22 -0.52
CA VAL A 64 -16.81 11.86 0.77
C VAL A 64 -16.95 10.36 1.04
N ARG A 65 -18.10 9.76 0.74
CA ARG A 65 -18.33 8.32 0.95
C ARG A 65 -17.38 7.47 0.11
N LEU A 66 -17.29 7.75 -1.20
CA LEU A 66 -16.42 7.03 -2.13
C LEU A 66 -14.94 7.23 -1.77
N ALA A 67 -14.52 8.46 -1.52
CA ALA A 67 -13.14 8.75 -1.09
C ALA A 67 -12.79 8.03 0.23
N THR A 68 -13.75 7.89 1.14
CA THR A 68 -13.56 7.12 2.38
C THR A 68 -13.36 5.64 2.10
N GLN A 69 -14.17 5.06 1.20
CA GLN A 69 -14.02 3.65 0.80
C GLN A 69 -12.63 3.41 0.19
N TRP A 70 -12.19 4.26 -0.74
CA TRP A 70 -10.88 4.11 -1.38
C TRP A 70 -9.71 4.41 -0.44
N SER A 71 -9.90 5.25 0.57
CA SER A 71 -8.88 5.44 1.61
C SER A 71 -8.63 4.15 2.40
N ARG A 72 -9.68 3.35 2.66
CA ARG A 72 -9.53 2.03 3.30
C ARG A 72 -8.88 1.03 2.35
N GLU A 73 -9.28 1.04 1.08
CA GLU A 73 -8.68 0.18 0.05
C GLU A 73 -7.18 0.47 -0.13
N LEU A 74 -6.79 1.74 -0.11
CA LEU A 74 -5.40 2.19 -0.10
C LEU A 74 -4.64 1.65 1.12
N ALA A 75 -5.25 1.72 2.32
CA ALA A 75 -4.65 1.17 3.54
C ALA A 75 -4.42 -0.35 3.42
N TRP A 76 -5.39 -1.09 2.88
CA TRP A 76 -5.26 -2.53 2.61
C TRP A 76 -4.16 -2.83 1.59
N ALA A 77 -4.12 -2.12 0.46
CA ALA A 77 -3.06 -2.31 -0.54
C ALA A 77 -1.66 -2.01 0.01
N THR A 78 -1.54 -0.95 0.82
CA THR A 78 -0.27 -0.57 1.47
C THR A 78 0.17 -1.64 2.47
N LYS A 79 -0.78 -2.18 3.24
CA LYS A 79 -0.54 -3.29 4.17
C LYS A 79 -0.10 -4.57 3.44
N ASP A 80 -0.84 -4.99 2.41
CA ASP A 80 -0.51 -6.21 1.64
C ASP A 80 0.90 -6.12 1.03
N TYR A 81 1.28 -4.94 0.53
CA TYR A 81 2.63 -4.71 0.02
C TYR A 81 3.70 -4.76 1.11
N ALA A 82 3.43 -4.16 2.28
CA ALA A 82 4.33 -4.22 3.44
C ALA A 82 4.54 -5.65 3.94
N GLU A 83 3.45 -6.41 4.11
CA GLU A 83 3.51 -7.82 4.50
C GLU A 83 4.22 -8.69 3.46
N ALA A 84 3.98 -8.45 2.17
CA ALA A 84 4.67 -9.15 1.09
C ALA A 84 6.18 -8.88 1.12
N ASN A 85 6.57 -7.64 1.42
CA ASN A 85 7.98 -7.32 1.64
C ASN A 85 8.54 -8.09 2.84
N ASP A 86 7.78 -8.20 3.93
CA ASP A 86 8.16 -8.94 5.15
C ASP A 86 8.36 -10.44 4.92
N MET A 87 7.47 -11.05 4.14
CA MET A 87 7.56 -12.46 3.75
C MET A 87 8.81 -12.77 2.93
N ALA A 88 9.22 -11.87 2.03
CA ALA A 88 10.38 -12.09 1.16
C ALA A 88 11.71 -12.16 1.92
N ASN A 89 11.84 -11.45 3.06
CA ASN A 89 13.13 -11.36 3.78
C ASN A 89 13.13 -11.95 5.21
N THR A 90 12.07 -12.63 5.65
CA THR A 90 12.02 -13.27 6.97
C THR A 90 12.02 -14.80 6.83
N PRO A 91 13.12 -15.50 7.19
CA PRO A 91 13.11 -16.96 7.22
C PRO A 91 12.19 -17.46 8.34
N SER A 92 11.10 -18.11 7.95
CA SER A 92 10.19 -18.91 8.79
C SER A 92 9.62 -18.27 10.06
N SER A 93 8.55 -17.51 9.88
CA SER A 93 7.43 -17.50 10.82
C SER A 93 6.16 -17.94 10.08
N LEU A 94 5.94 -19.27 10.02
CA LEU A 94 4.75 -19.86 9.42
C LEU A 94 3.60 -19.79 10.42
N GLY A 95 2.89 -18.67 10.39
CA GLY A 95 1.72 -18.50 11.23
C GLY A 95 0.93 -17.28 10.81
N SER A 96 -0.05 -17.50 9.94
CA SER A 96 -1.23 -16.67 9.69
C SER A 96 -1.33 -16.04 8.29
N ALA A 97 -2.59 -16.07 7.81
CA ALA A 97 -3.18 -15.29 6.73
C ALA A 97 -3.02 -15.82 5.28
N LEU A 98 -3.87 -16.81 4.98
CA LEU A 98 -4.43 -17.02 3.64
C LEU A 98 -5.94 -16.67 3.70
N ALA A 99 -6.38 -15.60 3.03
CA ALA A 99 -7.69 -15.48 2.37
C ALA A 99 -7.97 -14.03 1.92
N ALA A 100 -8.13 -13.81 0.61
CA ALA A 100 -9.36 -13.26 -0.01
C ALA A 100 -9.09 -12.76 -1.44
N ALA A 101 -9.95 -13.19 -2.38
CA ALA A 101 -9.85 -13.04 -3.81
C ALA A 101 -10.71 -11.89 -4.40
N ALA A 102 -10.32 -11.54 -5.63
CA ALA A 102 -10.80 -10.65 -6.70
C ALA A 102 -12.27 -10.13 -6.78
N GLY A 103 -12.40 -8.98 -7.48
CA GLY A 103 -13.62 -8.48 -8.13
C GLY A 103 -13.34 -7.26 -9.02
N ASP A 104 -13.62 -7.38 -10.32
CA ASP A 104 -13.28 -6.48 -11.45
C ASP A 104 -14.53 -5.73 -11.96
N SER A 105 -14.39 -4.49 -12.49
CA SER A 105 -15.42 -3.76 -13.29
C SER A 105 -14.89 -2.44 -13.88
N GLU A 106 -15.00 -2.35 -15.20
CA GLU A 106 -14.53 -1.28 -16.09
C GLU A 106 -15.72 -0.46 -16.66
N ALA A 107 -15.59 0.88 -16.75
CA ALA A 107 -16.53 1.74 -17.45
C ALA A 107 -15.91 3.09 -17.88
N GLU A 108 -16.13 3.45 -19.15
CA GLU A 108 -15.67 4.65 -19.89
C GLU A 108 -16.45 5.94 -19.55
N PRO A 109 -15.84 7.14 -19.69
CA PRO A 109 -16.60 8.39 -19.73
C PRO A 109 -16.32 9.30 -20.95
N LEU A 110 -17.40 9.92 -21.44
CA LEU A 110 -17.44 10.98 -22.45
C LEU A 110 -17.23 12.39 -21.86
N SER A 111 -16.74 13.28 -22.74
CA SER A 111 -16.08 14.56 -22.48
C SER A 111 -17.00 15.78 -22.57
N THR A 112 -16.88 16.73 -21.64
CA THR A 112 -17.07 18.18 -21.90
C THR A 112 -16.53 19.02 -20.72
N ALA A 113 -15.41 19.74 -20.89
CA ALA A 113 -14.88 20.63 -19.85
C ALA A 113 -14.02 21.76 -20.47
N SER A 114 -14.49 23.01 -20.46
CA SER A 114 -13.72 24.16 -20.97
C SER A 114 -13.51 25.32 -19.99
N SER A 115 -14.19 25.38 -18.83
CA SER A 115 -13.93 26.44 -17.82
C SER A 115 -13.30 25.94 -16.52
N PHE A 116 -13.18 24.63 -16.33
CA PHE A 116 -12.67 23.99 -15.11
C PHE A 116 -11.17 23.64 -15.18
N ALA A 117 -10.60 23.62 -16.40
CA ALA A 117 -9.18 23.31 -16.62
C ALA A 117 -8.25 24.31 -15.90
N GLU A 118 -8.63 25.58 -15.80
CA GLU A 118 -7.83 26.61 -15.14
C GLU A 118 -7.79 26.48 -13.60
N ILE A 119 -8.94 26.20 -12.96
CA ILE A 119 -9.00 26.02 -11.49
C ILE A 119 -8.26 24.75 -11.08
N LYS A 120 -8.44 23.67 -11.86
CA LYS A 120 -7.70 22.41 -11.71
C LYS A 120 -6.19 22.61 -11.89
N ALA A 121 -5.76 23.33 -12.93
CA ALA A 121 -4.34 23.55 -13.20
C ALA A 121 -3.63 24.30 -12.05
N ARG A 122 -4.29 25.30 -11.45
CA ARG A 122 -3.74 26.01 -10.29
C ARG A 122 -3.62 25.13 -9.05
N TYR A 123 -4.62 24.28 -8.80
CA TYR A 123 -4.61 23.37 -7.66
C TYR A 123 -3.61 22.21 -7.85
N GLU A 124 -3.50 21.66 -9.06
CA GLU A 124 -2.54 20.61 -9.40
C GLU A 124 -1.09 21.14 -9.43
N ALA A 125 -0.85 22.39 -9.82
CA ALA A 125 0.45 23.02 -9.73
C ALA A 125 0.89 23.19 -8.26
N ALA A 126 0.00 23.69 -7.41
CA ALA A 126 0.26 23.84 -5.98
C ALA A 126 0.47 22.47 -5.29
N LEU A 127 -0.33 21.46 -5.63
CA LEU A 127 -0.13 20.10 -5.13
C LEU A 127 1.18 19.51 -5.62
N ARG A 128 1.55 19.66 -6.90
CA ARG A 128 2.82 19.13 -7.41
C ARG A 128 4.01 19.75 -6.70
N GLU A 129 4.00 21.05 -6.51
CA GLU A 129 5.09 21.75 -5.82
C GLU A 129 5.19 21.30 -4.35
N GLN A 130 4.06 21.18 -3.66
CA GLN A 130 4.01 20.69 -2.28
C GLN A 130 4.41 19.21 -2.16
N VAL A 131 3.91 18.35 -3.05
CA VAL A 131 4.24 16.92 -3.11
C VAL A 131 5.73 16.74 -3.40
N LEU A 132 6.29 17.46 -4.38
CA LEU A 132 7.73 17.40 -4.66
C LEU A 132 8.54 17.94 -3.48
N GLY A 133 8.12 19.04 -2.84
CA GLY A 133 8.78 19.60 -1.66
C GLY A 133 8.84 18.62 -0.48
N ASP A 134 7.71 17.96 -0.16
CA ASP A 134 7.60 17.04 0.98
C ASP A 134 8.15 15.63 0.71
N VAL A 135 8.16 15.18 -0.55
CA VAL A 135 8.59 13.82 -0.92
C VAL A 135 10.09 13.74 -1.21
N THR A 136 10.71 14.80 -1.75
CA THR A 136 12.13 14.79 -2.15
C THR A 136 13.11 14.50 -1.01
N PRO A 137 13.05 15.17 0.16
CA PRO A 137 14.01 14.89 1.25
C PRO A 137 13.84 13.48 1.83
N PHE A 138 12.63 12.90 1.72
CA PHE A 138 12.36 11.53 2.15
C PHE A 138 12.95 10.49 1.21
N LEU A 139 12.83 10.69 -0.11
CA LEU A 139 13.41 9.77 -1.11
C LEU A 139 14.95 9.77 -1.10
N GLN A 140 15.57 10.88 -0.72
CA GLN A 140 17.03 10.99 -0.64
C GLN A 140 17.63 10.35 0.63
N ALA A 141 16.83 10.17 1.69
CA ALA A 141 17.32 9.71 2.99
C ALA A 141 17.28 8.18 3.19
N LEU A 142 16.72 7.43 2.23
CA LEU A 142 16.42 6.02 2.44
C LEU A 142 17.10 5.13 1.39
N PRO A 143 17.80 4.06 1.80
CA PRO A 143 18.26 3.01 0.91
C PRO A 143 17.07 2.12 0.50
N LEU A 144 16.02 2.71 -0.06
CA LEU A 144 14.89 1.98 -0.63
C LEU A 144 15.30 1.46 -2.01
N THR A 145 14.88 0.24 -2.34
CA THR A 145 14.92 -0.20 -3.73
C THR A 145 14.04 0.74 -4.56
N ARG A 146 14.36 0.87 -5.86
CA ARG A 146 13.59 1.71 -6.78
C ARG A 146 12.10 1.37 -6.75
N GLU A 147 11.77 0.09 -6.69
CA GLU A 147 10.39 -0.40 -6.60
C GLU A 147 9.65 0.12 -5.36
N HIS A 148 10.28 0.04 -4.18
CA HIS A 148 9.65 0.54 -2.95
C HIS A 148 9.48 2.06 -2.97
N ALA A 149 10.43 2.78 -3.57
CA ALA A 149 10.33 4.23 -3.74
C ALA A 149 9.16 4.61 -4.67
N GLU A 150 9.01 3.92 -5.80
CA GLU A 150 7.90 4.12 -6.75
C GLU A 150 6.56 3.78 -6.11
N PHE A 151 6.46 2.67 -5.38
CA PHE A 151 5.27 2.30 -4.62
C PHE A 151 4.90 3.37 -3.59
N ALA A 152 5.84 3.78 -2.73
CA ALA A 152 5.59 4.78 -1.71
C ALA A 152 5.20 6.15 -2.30
N PHE A 153 5.79 6.54 -3.42
CA PHE A 153 5.42 7.73 -4.17
C PHE A 153 3.96 7.66 -4.65
N ASN A 154 3.57 6.54 -5.27
CA ASN A 154 2.20 6.33 -5.75
C ASN A 154 1.17 6.38 -4.61
N VAL A 155 1.45 5.71 -3.49
CA VAL A 155 0.59 5.73 -2.30
C VAL A 155 0.40 7.15 -1.78
N ARG A 156 1.48 7.93 -1.61
CA ARG A 156 1.39 9.32 -1.13
C ARG A 156 0.64 10.22 -2.10
N SER A 157 0.86 10.08 -3.40
CA SER A 157 0.14 10.84 -4.43
C SER A 157 -1.38 10.62 -4.35
N ILE A 158 -1.79 9.36 -4.20
CA ILE A 158 -3.20 8.97 -4.02
C ILE A 158 -3.75 9.54 -2.70
N GLU A 159 -3.01 9.40 -1.60
CA GLU A 159 -3.41 9.88 -0.29
C GLU A 159 -3.65 11.40 -0.27
N ILE A 160 -2.72 12.17 -0.82
CA ILE A 160 -2.83 13.64 -0.91
C ILE A 160 -4.04 14.02 -1.77
N THR A 161 -4.29 13.28 -2.85
CA THR A 161 -5.48 13.47 -3.69
C THR A 161 -6.78 13.20 -2.93
N LEU A 162 -6.84 12.13 -2.15
CA LEU A 162 -8.01 11.77 -1.34
C LEU A 162 -8.27 12.82 -0.26
N LYS A 163 -7.20 13.27 0.44
CA LYS A 163 -7.25 14.35 1.44
C LYS A 163 -7.85 15.62 0.84
N ALA A 164 -7.30 16.09 -0.28
CA ALA A 164 -7.78 17.25 -1.01
C ALA A 164 -9.26 17.12 -1.42
N THR A 165 -9.66 15.95 -1.94
CA THR A 165 -11.02 15.69 -2.40
C THR A 165 -12.02 15.71 -1.24
N VAL A 166 -11.67 15.09 -0.11
CA VAL A 166 -12.50 15.07 1.10
C VAL A 166 -12.61 16.45 1.72
N ASP A 167 -11.51 17.20 1.81
CA ASP A 167 -11.53 18.54 2.38
C ASP A 167 -12.29 19.53 1.49
N GLY A 168 -12.15 19.44 0.17
CA GLY A 168 -12.96 20.22 -0.77
C GLY A 168 -14.45 19.91 -0.67
N ALA A 169 -14.83 18.63 -0.62
CA ALA A 169 -16.21 18.22 -0.43
C ALA A 169 -16.78 18.66 0.94
N ARG A 170 -15.97 18.58 1.99
CA ARG A 170 -16.33 19.09 3.32
C ARG A 170 -16.54 20.59 3.32
N TRP A 171 -15.67 21.35 2.65
CA TRP A 171 -15.80 22.80 2.51
C TRP A 171 -17.10 23.17 1.79
N MET A 172 -17.45 22.46 0.71
CA MET A 172 -18.71 22.65 -0.01
C MET A 172 -19.96 22.33 0.85
N LEU A 173 -19.85 21.36 1.76
CA LEU A 173 -20.93 21.03 2.68
C LEU A 173 -21.09 22.08 3.79
N GLY A 174 -20.00 22.77 4.18
CA GLY A 174 -20.01 23.76 5.25
C GLY A 174 -20.67 23.22 6.51
N ASP A 175 -21.62 23.98 7.07
CA ASP A 175 -22.40 23.59 8.25
C ASP A 175 -23.45 22.50 7.98
N LYS A 176 -23.70 22.16 6.71
CA LYS A 176 -24.65 21.10 6.30
C LYS A 176 -24.04 19.69 6.36
N LEU A 177 -22.89 19.55 7.03
CA LEU A 177 -22.24 18.27 7.24
C LEU A 177 -23.08 17.40 8.19
N ASP A 178 -23.83 16.47 7.63
CA ASP A 178 -24.58 15.51 8.44
C ASP A 178 -23.63 14.56 9.22
N TYR A 179 -24.18 13.96 10.28
CA TYR A 179 -23.44 13.08 11.17
C TYR A 179 -22.79 11.89 10.44
N ALA A 180 -23.47 11.33 9.43
CA ALA A 180 -22.95 10.22 8.64
C ALA A 180 -21.71 10.65 7.83
N THR A 181 -21.75 11.83 7.20
CA THR A 181 -20.63 12.37 6.45
C THR A 181 -19.46 12.70 7.38
N GLY A 182 -19.73 13.30 8.54
CA GLY A 182 -18.72 13.52 9.58
C GLY A 182 -18.03 12.24 10.05
N ARG A 183 -18.78 11.14 10.20
CA ARG A 183 -18.22 9.81 10.51
C ARG A 183 -17.31 9.28 9.39
N ASN A 184 -17.74 9.44 8.13
CA ASN A 184 -16.94 9.01 6.99
C ASN A 184 -15.61 9.75 6.91
N VAL A 185 -15.61 11.07 7.08
CA VAL A 185 -14.36 11.87 7.16
C VAL A 185 -13.43 11.37 8.27
N LYS A 186 -13.96 11.07 9.46
CA LYS A 186 -13.15 10.49 10.56
C LYS A 186 -12.58 9.12 10.19
N SER A 187 -13.36 8.29 9.50
CA SER A 187 -12.91 6.99 9.04
C SER A 187 -11.82 7.10 7.98
N ALA A 188 -11.94 8.02 7.02
CA ALA A 188 -10.92 8.28 6.01
C ALA A 188 -9.60 8.70 6.67
N LYS A 189 -9.66 9.62 7.65
CA LYS A 189 -8.49 10.03 8.44
C LYS A 189 -7.83 8.87 9.18
N THR A 190 -8.62 7.94 9.70
CA THR A 190 -8.09 6.74 10.37
C THR A 190 -7.35 5.84 9.38
N ALA A 191 -7.91 5.65 8.19
CA ALA A 191 -7.27 4.88 7.14
C ALA A 191 -5.96 5.52 6.66
N TRP A 192 -5.89 6.84 6.51
CA TRP A 192 -4.65 7.53 6.16
C TRP A 192 -3.54 7.34 7.20
N ARG A 193 -3.87 7.35 8.50
CA ARG A 193 -2.87 7.03 9.53
C ARG A 193 -2.34 5.59 9.42
N GLN A 194 -3.18 4.64 9.00
CA GLN A 194 -2.75 3.26 8.75
C GLN A 194 -1.81 3.19 7.54
N VAL A 195 -2.12 3.92 6.46
CA VAL A 195 -1.22 4.07 5.30
C VAL A 195 0.13 4.62 5.74
N GLU A 196 0.15 5.74 6.48
CA GLU A 196 1.37 6.36 6.98
C GLU A 196 2.17 5.41 7.89
N HIS A 197 1.48 4.62 8.71
CA HIS A 197 2.10 3.61 9.55
C HIS A 197 2.80 2.53 8.72
N HIS A 198 2.12 1.94 7.74
CA HIS A 198 2.70 0.88 6.89
C HIS A 198 3.82 1.41 5.97
N LEU A 199 3.70 2.64 5.45
CA LEU A 199 4.81 3.28 4.74
C LEU A 199 6.02 3.50 5.63
N ARG A 200 5.80 3.80 6.92
CA ARG A 200 6.90 3.94 7.88
C ARG A 200 7.54 2.60 8.19
N GLU A 201 6.78 1.51 8.27
CA GLU A 201 7.31 0.15 8.41
C GLU A 201 8.20 -0.21 7.21
N LEU A 202 7.74 0.08 5.99
CA LEU A 202 8.53 -0.10 4.76
C LEU A 202 9.83 0.71 4.74
N SER A 203 9.83 1.92 5.31
CA SER A 203 11.01 2.79 5.35
C SER A 203 12.01 2.44 6.44
N GLN A 204 11.61 1.71 7.48
CA GLN A 204 12.51 1.41 8.58
C GLN A 204 13.56 0.42 8.10
N PRO A 205 14.88 0.74 8.25
CA PRO A 205 15.90 -0.24 8.01
C PRO A 205 15.60 -1.42 8.93
N ARG A 206 15.40 -2.60 8.35
CA ARG A 206 15.11 -3.79 9.15
C ARG A 206 16.23 -3.95 10.15
N ARG A 207 15.90 -3.74 11.41
CA ARG A 207 16.76 -4.13 12.51
C ARG A 207 16.76 -5.65 12.46
N THR A 208 17.66 -6.21 11.66
CA THR A 208 18.08 -7.60 11.83
C THR A 208 18.39 -7.70 13.31
N SER A 209 17.57 -8.43 14.05
CA SER A 209 17.77 -8.61 15.48
C SER A 209 19.05 -9.42 15.62
N ALA A 210 20.19 -8.74 15.62
CA ALA A 210 21.51 -9.28 15.93
C ALA A 210 21.58 -9.79 17.39
N PHE A 211 20.49 -9.62 18.16
CA PHE A 211 20.25 -10.25 19.45
C PHE A 211 19.80 -11.72 19.30
N GLY A 212 20.59 -12.49 18.57
CA GLY A 212 20.63 -13.96 18.63
C GLY A 212 22.01 -14.47 19.04
N GLY A 213 22.90 -13.57 19.52
CA GLY A 213 24.13 -13.95 20.20
C GLY A 213 23.83 -14.65 21.51
N VAL A 214 23.47 -15.93 21.43
CA VAL A 214 23.49 -16.85 22.56
C VAL A 214 24.92 -16.81 23.09
N ASN A 215 25.14 -16.11 24.20
CA ASN A 215 26.35 -16.28 25.00
C ASN A 215 26.34 -17.72 25.52
N LEU A 216 26.81 -18.66 24.70
CA LEU A 216 27.29 -19.96 25.14
C LEU A 216 28.54 -19.72 25.98
N ARG A 217 28.32 -19.39 27.26
CA ARG A 217 29.36 -19.52 28.28
C ARG A 217 29.61 -21.01 28.47
N ALA A 218 30.79 -21.44 28.03
CA ALA A 218 31.40 -22.73 28.36
C ALA A 218 31.66 -22.84 29.87
#